data_AF-A0A6N7FCC6-F1
#
_entry.id   AF-A0A6N7FCC6-F1
#
_cell.length_a   1.000
_cell.length_b   1.000
_cell.length_c   1.000
_cell.angle_alpha   90.00
_cell.angle_beta   90.00
_cell.angle_gamma   90.00
#
_symmetry.space_group_name_H-M   'P 1'
#
loop_
_entity.id
_entity.type
_entity.pdbx_description
1 polymer ?
#
loop_
_entity_poly.entity_id
_entity_poly.type
_entity_poly.pdbx_seq_one_letter_code
_entity_poly.pdbx_strand_id
1 'polypeptide(L)'
;MGNQRGQPEMIYEVRTYRLAPRGVPEFIDIFGKAYAKRKALSQMAAFFHTEIGPLNEVIHVWPYKDAGDREKIRAKSVADKKYAWPPKVAHLQEHMQSEIFHPAPFTPEFKTGKLGPIFEWREYMIKPGMLGELYKNWSKAVPKRVALSPLVMAMHTDAGALNKFVHIWSYESLNHRAEIRKEAAAKGLWPPKGRTETLQLQSNKIVLAAPFSPVK
;
A
#
# COMPACT_ATOMS: atom_id res chain seq x y z
N MET A 1 -19.24 -18.06 15.99
CA MET A 1 -20.22 -18.28 14.90
C MET A 1 -20.12 -17.11 13.94
N GLY A 2 -20.01 -17.38 12.64
CA GLY A 2 -19.88 -16.39 11.57
C GLY A 2 -18.65 -16.59 10.69
N ASN A 3 -18.61 -17.73 9.98
CA ASN A 3 -17.58 -18.10 9.02
C ASN A 3 -17.72 -17.20 7.78
N GLN A 4 -16.83 -16.22 7.58
CA GLN A 4 -16.76 -15.43 6.33
C GLN A 4 -16.06 -16.23 5.22
N ARG A 5 -16.59 -17.42 4.88
CA ARG A 5 -16.19 -18.12 3.66
C ARG A 5 -16.96 -17.51 2.49
N GLY A 6 -16.28 -16.77 1.63
CA GLY A 6 -16.92 -16.29 0.40
C GLY A 6 -16.11 -15.43 -0.55
N GLN A 7 -14.98 -14.84 -0.12
CA GLN A 7 -14.09 -14.15 -1.04
C GLN A 7 -12.74 -14.87 -1.11
N PRO A 8 -12.18 -15.12 -2.32
CA PRO A 8 -10.81 -15.59 -2.41
C PRO A 8 -9.91 -14.54 -1.78
N GLU A 9 -9.17 -14.94 -0.75
CA GLU A 9 -8.30 -14.06 0.01
C GLU A 9 -7.08 -13.69 -0.85
N MET A 10 -7.16 -12.57 -1.56
CA MET A 10 -6.04 -12.03 -2.33
C MET A 10 -4.94 -11.57 -1.39
N ILE A 11 -3.69 -11.80 -1.79
CA ILE A 11 -2.52 -11.25 -1.12
C ILE A 11 -1.97 -10.05 -1.89
N TYR A 12 -1.35 -9.13 -1.16
CA TYR A 12 -0.66 -7.98 -1.75
C TYR A 12 0.82 -8.06 -1.45
N GLU A 13 1.64 -8.19 -2.50
CA GLU A 13 3.07 -8.00 -2.37
C GLU A 13 3.40 -6.51 -2.45
N VAL A 14 3.89 -5.95 -1.36
CA VAL A 14 4.44 -4.59 -1.35
C VAL A 14 5.94 -4.70 -1.45
N ARG A 15 6.52 -3.96 -2.39
CA ARG A 15 7.96 -3.82 -2.50
C ARG A 15 8.34 -2.37 -2.38
N THR A 16 9.30 -2.12 -1.51
CA THR A 16 9.81 -0.80 -1.19
C THR A 16 11.29 -0.78 -1.49
N TYR A 17 11.72 0.08 -2.41
CA TYR A 17 13.13 0.20 -2.81
C TYR A 17 13.68 1.55 -2.41
N ARG A 18 14.80 1.53 -1.69
CA ARG A 18 15.67 2.69 -1.51
C ARG A 18 16.57 2.80 -2.72
N LEU A 19 16.61 3.98 -3.31
CA LEU A 19 17.39 4.27 -4.50
C LEU A 19 18.51 5.25 -4.17
N ALA A 20 19.56 5.20 -5.00
CA ALA A 20 20.61 6.20 -4.98
C ALA A 20 20.02 7.62 -5.15
N PRO A 21 20.63 8.65 -4.53
CA PRO A 21 20.18 10.02 -4.70
C PRO A 21 19.98 10.41 -6.16
N ARG A 22 18.85 11.05 -6.45
CA ARG A 22 18.41 11.44 -7.82
C ARG A 22 18.05 10.26 -8.75
N GLY A 23 18.01 9.03 -8.26
CA GLY A 23 17.66 7.85 -9.07
C GLY A 23 16.15 7.66 -9.33
N VAL A 24 15.26 8.34 -8.58
CA VAL A 24 13.80 8.15 -8.69
C VAL A 24 13.26 8.43 -10.09
N PRO A 25 13.59 9.56 -10.77
CA PRO A 25 13.07 9.83 -12.11
C PRO A 25 13.48 8.78 -13.15
N GLU A 26 14.76 8.37 -13.14
CA GLU A 26 15.28 7.32 -14.03
C GLU A 26 14.62 5.97 -13.75
N PHE A 27 14.47 5.62 -12.47
CA PHE A 27 13.80 4.39 -12.06
C PHE A 27 12.36 4.34 -12.58
N ILE A 28 11.60 5.42 -12.37
CA ILE A 28 10.20 5.53 -12.81
C ILE A 28 10.11 5.39 -14.34
N ASP A 29 11.01 6.03 -15.10
CA ASP A 29 11.02 5.93 -16.56
C ASP A 29 11.29 4.49 -17.05
N ILE A 30 12.38 3.87 -16.57
CA ILE A 30 12.76 2.50 -16.98
C ILE A 30 11.69 1.49 -16.54
N PHE A 31 11.22 1.59 -15.30
CA PHE A 31 10.19 0.70 -14.77
C PHE A 31 8.87 0.87 -15.53
N GLY A 32 8.44 2.10 -15.79
CA GLY A 32 7.20 2.40 -16.52
C GLY A 32 7.20 1.80 -17.92
N LYS A 33 8.31 1.93 -18.65
CA LYS A 33 8.50 1.31 -19.99
C LYS A 33 8.37 -0.21 -19.93
N ALA A 34 9.00 -0.87 -18.94
CA ALA A 34 8.88 -2.31 -18.76
C ALA A 34 7.45 -2.73 -18.35
N TYR A 35 6.84 -1.97 -17.42
CA TYR A 35 5.49 -2.23 -16.92
C TYR A 35 4.42 -2.15 -18.03
N ALA A 36 4.61 -1.28 -19.03
CA ALA A 36 3.71 -1.18 -20.17
C ALA A 36 3.48 -2.53 -20.89
N LYS A 37 4.47 -3.44 -20.86
CA LYS A 37 4.33 -4.81 -21.37
C LYS A 37 3.88 -5.81 -20.30
N ARG A 38 4.45 -5.74 -19.08
CA ARG A 38 4.09 -6.67 -17.98
C ARG A 38 2.63 -6.56 -17.53
N LYS A 39 2.00 -5.39 -17.65
CA LYS A 39 0.60 -5.18 -17.26
C LYS A 39 -0.40 -6.09 -17.98
N ALA A 40 -0.05 -6.64 -19.14
CA ALA A 40 -0.86 -7.63 -19.85
C ALA A 40 -0.85 -9.02 -19.18
N LEU A 41 0.13 -9.29 -18.32
CA LEU A 41 0.22 -10.50 -17.51
C LEU A 41 -0.28 -10.26 -16.08
N SER A 42 0.12 -9.15 -15.46
CA SER A 42 -0.20 -8.84 -14.08
C SER A 42 -0.18 -7.32 -13.90
N GLN A 43 -1.33 -6.78 -13.50
CA GLN A 43 -1.49 -5.37 -13.19
C GLN A 43 -1.13 -5.11 -11.73
N MET A 44 -0.40 -4.02 -11.47
CA MET A 44 -0.20 -3.53 -10.12
C MET A 44 -1.49 -2.93 -9.58
N ALA A 45 -1.61 -2.82 -8.25
CA ALA A 45 -2.63 -2.02 -7.61
C ALA A 45 -2.21 -0.55 -7.51
N ALA A 46 -0.93 -0.29 -7.22
CA ALA A 46 -0.38 1.06 -7.15
C ALA A 46 1.14 1.08 -7.35
N PHE A 47 1.63 2.23 -7.82
CA PHE A 47 3.04 2.61 -7.77
C PHE A 47 3.16 4.03 -7.21
N PHE A 48 3.98 4.19 -6.18
CA PHE A 48 4.24 5.44 -5.49
C PHE A 48 5.74 5.77 -5.45
N HIS A 49 6.05 7.04 -5.23
CA HIS A 49 7.35 7.49 -4.76
C HIS A 49 7.19 8.47 -3.61
N THR A 50 8.14 8.49 -2.69
CA THR A 50 8.07 9.33 -1.49
C THR A 50 8.40 10.78 -1.80
N GLU A 51 7.59 11.69 -1.27
CA GLU A 51 7.77 13.16 -1.33
C GLU A 51 8.19 13.70 0.05
N ILE A 52 7.53 13.24 1.14
CA ILE A 52 7.87 13.61 2.52
C ILE A 52 8.07 12.35 3.33
N GLY A 53 9.23 12.20 3.98
CA GLY A 53 9.63 11.01 4.72
C GLY A 53 10.96 10.46 4.20
N PRO A 54 11.14 9.13 4.11
CA PRO A 54 12.33 8.54 3.49
C PRO A 54 12.45 8.92 2.01
N LEU A 55 13.38 9.82 1.67
CA LEU A 55 13.60 10.32 0.31
C LEU A 55 14.14 9.23 -0.64
N ASN A 56 14.14 9.43 -1.95
CA ASN A 56 14.70 8.45 -2.90
C ASN A 56 14.08 7.03 -2.75
N GLU A 57 12.79 6.94 -2.49
CA GLU A 57 12.10 5.67 -2.26
C GLU A 57 10.94 5.50 -3.24
N VAL A 58 10.82 4.29 -3.80
CA VAL A 58 9.67 3.86 -4.59
C VAL A 58 8.96 2.70 -3.92
N ILE A 59 7.63 2.65 -4.06
CA ILE A 59 6.78 1.61 -3.49
C ILE A 59 5.87 1.10 -4.58
N HIS A 60 5.82 -0.22 -4.80
CA HIS A 60 4.87 -0.80 -5.74
C HIS A 60 4.16 -2.02 -5.16
N VAL A 61 2.84 -2.03 -5.37
CA VAL A 61 1.89 -2.95 -4.75
C VAL A 61 1.32 -3.88 -5.83
N TRP A 62 1.51 -5.19 -5.65
CA TRP A 62 1.09 -6.21 -6.61
C TRP A 62 0.04 -7.13 -5.98
N PRO A 63 -1.20 -7.13 -6.46
CA PRO A 63 -2.21 -8.10 -6.04
C PRO A 63 -1.92 -9.47 -6.69
N TYR A 64 -2.10 -10.54 -5.93
CA TYR A 64 -2.09 -11.91 -6.40
C TYR A 64 -3.22 -12.70 -5.75
N LYS A 65 -3.68 -13.75 -6.41
CA LYS A 65 -4.69 -14.64 -5.82
C LYS A 65 -4.18 -15.30 -4.54
N ASP A 66 -2.95 -15.80 -4.59
CA ASP A 66 -2.28 -16.50 -3.50
C ASP A 66 -0.75 -16.56 -3.78
N ALA A 67 0.01 -17.21 -2.88
CA ALA A 67 1.45 -17.34 -3.03
C ALA A 67 1.87 -18.15 -4.29
N GLY A 68 1.07 -19.15 -4.70
CA GLY A 68 1.34 -19.96 -5.87
C GLY A 68 1.07 -19.22 -7.17
N ASP A 69 0.03 -18.40 -7.22
CA ASP A 69 -0.25 -17.46 -8.32
C ASP A 69 0.88 -16.44 -8.47
N ARG A 70 1.36 -15.88 -7.35
CA ARG A 70 2.52 -14.99 -7.33
C ARG A 70 3.76 -15.65 -7.94
N GLU A 71 4.07 -16.88 -7.57
CA GLU A 71 5.22 -17.62 -8.10
C GLU A 71 5.08 -17.83 -9.62
N LYS A 72 3.93 -18.32 -10.08
CA LYS A 72 3.64 -18.56 -11.50
C LYS A 72 3.76 -17.29 -12.34
N ILE A 73 3.18 -16.18 -11.89
CA ILE A 73 3.25 -14.88 -12.58
C ILE A 73 4.70 -14.38 -12.65
N ARG A 74 5.46 -14.48 -11.55
CA ARG A 74 6.86 -14.06 -11.53
C ARG A 74 7.70 -14.89 -12.51
N ALA A 75 7.59 -16.22 -12.46
CA ALA A 75 8.31 -17.11 -13.36
C ALA A 75 7.97 -16.81 -14.83
N LYS A 76 6.68 -16.67 -15.16
CA LYS A 76 6.22 -16.34 -16.51
C LYS A 76 6.70 -14.96 -16.99
N SER A 77 6.75 -13.96 -16.10
CA SER A 77 7.24 -12.62 -16.44
C SER A 77 8.71 -12.61 -16.87
N VAL A 78 9.54 -13.48 -16.27
CA VAL A 78 10.98 -13.59 -16.56
C VAL A 78 11.25 -14.46 -17.78
N ALA A 79 10.53 -15.58 -17.92
CA ALA A 79 10.76 -16.54 -18.99
C ALA A 79 10.37 -15.99 -20.38
N ASP A 80 9.28 -15.22 -20.46
CA ASP A 80 8.77 -14.72 -21.72
C ASP A 80 9.25 -13.28 -21.99
N LYS A 81 10.17 -13.14 -22.96
CA LYS A 81 10.78 -11.88 -23.36
C LYS A 81 9.76 -10.80 -23.74
N LYS A 82 8.52 -11.17 -24.13
CA LYS A 82 7.50 -10.19 -24.51
C LYS A 82 7.08 -9.29 -23.34
N TYR A 83 7.25 -9.72 -22.10
CA TYR A 83 6.92 -8.91 -20.92
C TYR A 83 8.02 -7.93 -20.51
N ALA A 84 9.20 -7.98 -21.14
CA ALA A 84 10.32 -7.09 -20.86
C ALA A 84 10.68 -6.99 -19.37
N TRP A 85 10.74 -8.14 -18.67
CA TRP A 85 10.97 -8.22 -17.23
C TRP A 85 12.17 -9.13 -16.90
N PRO A 86 12.97 -8.81 -15.85
CA PRO A 86 12.91 -7.63 -14.98
C PRO A 86 13.42 -6.34 -15.66
N PRO A 87 12.99 -5.15 -15.20
CA PRO A 87 13.52 -3.88 -15.67
C PRO A 87 15.00 -3.72 -15.28
N LYS A 88 15.78 -3.05 -16.13
CA LYS A 88 17.21 -2.79 -15.91
C LYS A 88 17.43 -1.60 -14.97
N VAL A 89 17.09 -1.79 -13.69
CA VAL A 89 17.12 -0.74 -12.65
C VAL A 89 18.04 -1.08 -11.47
N ALA A 90 18.76 -2.21 -11.53
CA ALA A 90 19.56 -2.70 -10.42
C ALA A 90 20.67 -1.72 -10.00
N HIS A 91 21.24 -0.96 -10.93
CA HIS A 91 22.27 0.04 -10.67
C HIS A 91 21.78 1.24 -9.84
N LEU A 92 20.46 1.42 -9.72
CA LEU A 92 19.85 2.50 -8.94
C LEU A 92 19.49 2.07 -7.52
N GLN A 93 19.50 0.78 -7.20
CA GLN A 93 18.93 0.24 -5.97
C GLN A 93 19.99 0.09 -4.88
N GLU A 94 19.77 0.73 -3.73
CA GLU A 94 20.61 0.59 -2.54
C GLU A 94 20.07 -0.47 -1.57
N HIS A 95 18.75 -0.52 -1.40
CA HIS A 95 18.08 -1.48 -0.52
C HIS A 95 16.73 -1.88 -1.10
N MET A 96 16.38 -3.15 -0.92
CA MET A 96 15.10 -3.71 -1.37
C MET A 96 14.41 -4.45 -0.24
N GLN A 97 13.14 -4.13 -0.01
CA GLN A 97 12.27 -4.87 0.88
C GLN A 97 11.06 -5.39 0.11
N SER A 98 10.69 -6.65 0.35
CA SER A 98 9.49 -7.27 -0.20
C SER A 98 8.71 -7.91 0.94
N GLU A 99 7.44 -7.53 1.07
CA GLU A 99 6.56 -7.97 2.15
C GLU A 99 5.25 -8.48 1.53
N ILE A 100 4.65 -9.50 2.15
CA ILE A 100 3.33 -10.01 1.79
C ILE A 100 2.32 -9.52 2.82
N PHE A 101 1.21 -9.00 2.32
CA PHE A 101 0.14 -8.44 3.11
C PHE A 101 -1.19 -9.12 2.82
N HIS A 102 -2.01 -9.24 3.87
CA HIS A 102 -3.42 -9.60 3.78
C HIS A 102 -4.30 -8.35 4.00
N PRO A 103 -5.35 -8.15 3.19
CA PRO A 103 -6.26 -7.03 3.34
C PRO A 103 -6.96 -7.05 4.70
N ALA A 104 -7.25 -5.86 5.23
CA ALA A 104 -8.16 -5.73 6.36
C ALA A 104 -9.60 -5.99 5.89
N PRO A 105 -10.50 -6.52 6.75
CA PRO A 105 -11.86 -6.90 6.34
C PRO A 105 -12.73 -5.73 5.86
N PHE A 106 -12.38 -4.49 6.21
CA PHE A 106 -13.07 -3.27 5.78
C PHE A 106 -12.48 -2.65 4.50
N THR A 107 -11.42 -3.22 3.94
CA THR A 107 -10.83 -2.89 2.62
C THR A 107 -10.33 -4.18 1.95
N PRO A 108 -11.24 -5.08 1.52
CA PRO A 108 -10.86 -6.36 0.91
C PRO A 108 -10.10 -6.18 -0.42
N GLU A 109 -10.38 -5.07 -1.11
CA GLU A 109 -9.79 -4.72 -2.40
C GLU A 109 -9.12 -3.35 -2.35
N PHE A 110 -8.04 -3.20 -3.12
CA PHE A 110 -7.38 -1.93 -3.32
C PHE A 110 -8.28 -1.00 -4.14
N LYS A 111 -8.55 0.21 -3.63
CA LYS A 111 -9.41 1.16 -4.33
C LYS A 111 -8.78 1.61 -5.65
N THR A 112 -9.56 1.69 -6.71
CA THR A 112 -9.13 2.09 -8.06
C THR A 112 -9.71 3.45 -8.48
N GLY A 113 -9.17 4.03 -9.56
CA GLY A 113 -9.61 5.29 -10.13
C GLY A 113 -8.71 6.48 -9.78
N LYS A 114 -9.16 7.69 -10.12
CA LYS A 114 -8.46 8.94 -9.83
C LYS A 114 -8.56 9.25 -8.34
N LEU A 115 -7.57 8.83 -7.57
CA LEU A 115 -7.51 8.99 -6.11
C LEU A 115 -6.41 9.97 -5.67
N GLY A 116 -5.51 10.36 -6.58
CA GLY A 116 -4.39 11.24 -6.28
C GLY A 116 -4.74 12.74 -6.25
N PRO A 117 -3.73 13.62 -6.18
CA PRO A 117 -2.31 13.29 -6.33
C PRO A 117 -1.59 12.90 -5.03
N ILE A 118 -2.14 13.26 -3.86
CA ILE A 118 -1.47 13.09 -2.56
C ILE A 118 -1.98 11.85 -1.84
N PHE A 119 -1.04 11.01 -1.39
CA PHE A 119 -1.34 9.86 -0.54
C PHE A 119 -0.54 9.95 0.75
N GLU A 120 -1.18 9.58 1.87
CA GLU A 120 -0.48 9.34 3.12
C GLU A 120 -0.39 7.83 3.35
N TRP A 121 0.83 7.31 3.31
CA TRP A 121 1.15 5.93 3.68
C TRP A 121 1.51 5.90 5.16
N ARG A 122 0.73 5.18 5.97
CA ARG A 122 0.94 5.06 7.42
C ARG A 122 1.27 3.62 7.75
N GLU A 123 2.33 3.43 8.54
CA GLU A 123 2.78 2.12 9.00
C GLU A 123 2.73 2.08 10.52
N TYR A 124 1.97 1.13 11.06
CA TYR A 124 1.83 0.91 12.49
C TYR A 124 2.44 -0.42 12.86
N MET A 125 3.26 -0.44 13.91
CA MET A 125 3.61 -1.68 14.60
C MET A 125 2.54 -1.94 15.65
N ILE A 126 1.81 -3.04 15.48
CA ILE A 126 0.79 -3.49 16.41
C ILE A 126 1.47 -4.26 17.54
N LYS A 127 0.98 -4.10 18.77
CA LYS A 127 1.37 -4.98 19.87
C LYS A 127 1.02 -6.45 19.53
N PRO A 128 1.91 -7.42 19.80
CA PRO A 128 1.63 -8.82 19.52
C PRO A 128 0.27 -9.27 20.07
N GLY A 129 -0.50 -9.99 19.24
CA GLY A 129 -1.84 -10.48 19.59
C GLY A 129 -2.97 -9.46 19.53
N MET A 130 -2.71 -8.18 19.24
CA MET A 130 -3.74 -7.13 19.26
C MET A 130 -4.42 -6.85 17.91
N LEU A 131 -4.07 -7.57 16.83
CA LEU A 131 -4.64 -7.34 15.49
C LEU A 131 -6.17 -7.45 15.46
N GLY A 132 -6.75 -8.45 16.14
CA GLY A 132 -8.20 -8.64 16.19
C GLY A 132 -8.93 -7.48 16.88
N GLU A 133 -8.38 -6.97 17.99
CA GLU A 133 -8.95 -5.82 18.69
C GLU A 133 -8.77 -4.53 17.87
N LEU A 134 -7.63 -4.39 17.17
CA LEU A 134 -7.42 -3.29 16.22
C LEU A 134 -8.50 -3.31 15.14
N TYR A 135 -8.76 -4.45 14.50
CA TYR A 135 -9.82 -4.58 13.49
C TYR A 135 -11.20 -4.26 14.04
N LYS A 136 -11.55 -4.75 15.22
CA LYS A 136 -12.82 -4.43 15.86
C LYS A 136 -13.00 -2.92 16.09
N ASN A 137 -11.95 -2.23 16.51
CA ASN A 137 -12.00 -0.78 16.75
C ASN A 137 -12.03 0.01 15.43
N TRP A 138 -11.24 -0.41 14.45
CA TRP A 138 -11.21 0.18 13.10
C TRP A 138 -12.55 0.01 12.37
N SER A 139 -13.11 -1.19 12.32
CA SER A 139 -14.38 -1.48 11.61
C SER A 139 -15.54 -0.59 12.08
N LYS A 140 -15.53 -0.14 13.34
CA LYS A 140 -16.52 0.80 13.87
C LYS A 140 -16.30 2.24 13.40
N ALA A 141 -15.04 2.65 13.26
CA ALA A 141 -14.65 4.03 12.95
C ALA A 141 -14.58 4.31 11.44
N VAL A 142 -14.17 3.31 10.65
CA VAL A 142 -13.93 3.42 9.20
C VAL A 142 -15.14 3.99 8.46
N PRO A 143 -16.40 3.53 8.63
CA PRO A 143 -17.53 4.05 7.87
C PRO A 143 -17.71 5.57 7.97
N LYS A 144 -17.49 6.15 9.16
CA LYS A 144 -17.57 7.61 9.35
C LYS A 144 -16.33 8.33 8.82
N ARG A 145 -15.15 7.71 8.91
CA ARG A 145 -13.90 8.31 8.44
C ARG A 145 -13.80 8.35 6.92
N VAL A 146 -14.29 7.31 6.22
CA VAL A 146 -14.25 7.24 4.75
C VAL A 146 -15.22 8.22 4.08
N ALA A 147 -16.21 8.71 4.82
CA ALA A 147 -17.07 9.81 4.37
C ALA A 147 -16.32 11.14 4.28
N LEU A 148 -15.18 11.29 4.96
CA LEU A 148 -14.34 12.49 4.93
C LEU A 148 -13.23 12.41 3.87
N SER A 149 -12.54 11.29 3.77
CA SER A 149 -11.59 11.05 2.68
C SER A 149 -11.42 9.56 2.41
N PRO A 150 -11.04 9.16 1.19
CA PRO A 150 -10.99 7.75 0.84
C PRO A 150 -9.84 7.02 1.55
N LEU A 151 -10.18 5.92 2.21
CA LEU A 151 -9.23 4.87 2.59
C LEU A 151 -8.99 4.01 1.34
N VAL A 152 -7.77 4.08 0.80
CA VAL A 152 -7.38 3.39 -0.43
C VAL A 152 -7.11 1.91 -0.17
N MET A 153 -6.43 1.63 0.95
CA MET A 153 -6.10 0.28 1.39
C MET A 153 -5.82 0.29 2.88
N ALA A 154 -6.22 -0.77 3.57
CA ALA A 154 -5.69 -1.15 4.87
C ALA A 154 -5.35 -2.65 4.85
N MET A 155 -4.19 -3.01 5.41
CA MET A 155 -3.66 -4.37 5.31
C MET A 155 -2.63 -4.65 6.39
N HIS A 156 -2.38 -5.91 6.68
CA HIS A 156 -1.41 -6.35 7.67
C HIS A 156 -0.41 -7.35 7.08
N THR A 157 0.82 -7.34 7.58
CA THR A 157 1.88 -8.23 7.10
C THR A 157 1.64 -9.67 7.53
N ASP A 158 1.84 -10.57 6.58
CA ASP A 158 1.96 -12.01 6.79
C ASP A 158 3.44 -12.44 6.81
N ALA A 159 4.17 -12.04 5.76
CA ALA A 159 5.60 -12.31 5.60
C ALA A 159 6.40 -11.02 5.41
N GLY A 160 7.53 -10.90 6.10
CA GLY A 160 8.35 -9.69 6.15
C GLY A 160 8.40 -9.11 7.57
N ALA A 161 8.29 -7.79 7.72
CA ALA A 161 8.28 -7.17 9.05
C ALA A 161 7.00 -7.54 9.80
N LEU A 162 7.12 -8.28 10.91
CA LEU A 162 5.98 -8.81 11.66
C LEU A 162 5.19 -7.71 12.39
N ASN A 163 3.91 -8.00 12.65
CA ASN A 163 2.98 -7.13 13.36
C ASN A 163 2.80 -5.74 12.72
N LYS A 164 3.12 -5.58 11.43
CA LYS A 164 2.94 -4.31 10.73
C LYS A 164 1.52 -4.23 10.15
N PHE A 165 0.89 -3.08 10.34
CA PHE A 165 -0.37 -2.71 9.71
C PHE A 165 -0.20 -1.41 8.94
N VAL A 166 -0.51 -1.48 7.64
CA VAL A 166 -0.42 -0.37 6.71
C VAL A 166 -1.81 0.12 6.39
N HIS A 167 -1.97 1.44 6.33
CA HIS A 167 -3.15 2.07 5.75
C HIS A 167 -2.76 3.27 4.89
N ILE A 168 -3.48 3.43 3.79
CA ILE A 168 -3.19 4.39 2.74
C ILE A 168 -4.43 5.27 2.57
N TRP A 169 -4.26 6.57 2.76
CA TRP A 169 -5.33 7.56 2.57
C TRP A 169 -5.02 8.46 1.39
N SER A 170 -6.04 8.84 0.64
CA SER A 170 -5.93 9.80 -0.46
C SER A 170 -6.42 11.18 -0.06
N TYR A 171 -5.81 12.20 -0.67
CA TYR A 171 -6.14 13.60 -0.48
C TYR A 171 -5.87 14.39 -1.77
N GLU A 172 -6.63 15.47 -1.96
CA GLU A 172 -6.46 16.36 -3.12
C GLU A 172 -5.21 17.24 -2.99
N SER A 173 -4.84 17.59 -1.75
CA SER A 173 -3.67 18.41 -1.44
C SER A 173 -3.22 18.18 0.01
N LEU A 174 -2.04 18.73 0.36
CA LEU A 174 -1.58 18.74 1.75
C LEU A 174 -2.48 19.58 2.67
N ASN A 175 -3.11 20.64 2.15
CA ASN A 175 -4.08 21.45 2.89
C ASN A 175 -5.36 20.67 3.15
N HIS A 176 -5.92 20.04 2.11
CA HIS A 176 -7.09 19.16 2.25
C HIS A 176 -6.81 18.05 3.28
N ARG A 177 -5.61 17.45 3.25
CA ARG A 177 -5.18 16.49 4.30
C ARG A 177 -5.23 17.09 5.70
N ALA A 178 -4.70 18.30 5.89
CA ALA A 178 -4.69 18.96 7.20
C ALA A 178 -6.11 19.25 7.71
N GLU A 179 -6.99 19.74 6.83
CA GLU A 179 -8.39 20.03 7.10
C GLU A 179 -9.16 18.77 7.51
N ILE A 180 -9.07 17.70 6.73
CA ILE A 180 -9.75 16.43 7.03
C ILE A 180 -9.28 15.84 8.36
N ARG A 181 -7.99 15.93 8.67
CA ARG A 181 -7.46 15.45 9.95
C ARG A 181 -7.97 16.27 11.13
N LYS A 182 -8.02 17.60 10.97
CA LYS A 182 -8.59 18.52 11.98
C LYS A 182 -10.07 18.23 12.20
N GLU A 183 -10.83 18.07 11.13
CA GLU A 183 -12.26 17.76 11.17
C GLU A 183 -12.54 16.40 11.82
N ALA A 184 -11.82 15.35 11.42
CA ALA A 184 -11.99 14.01 11.96
C ALA A 184 -11.71 13.96 13.47
N ALA A 185 -10.72 14.72 13.94
CA ALA A 185 -10.41 14.86 15.35
C ALA A 185 -11.48 15.66 16.11
N ALA A 186 -11.89 16.82 15.58
CA ALA A 186 -12.90 17.68 16.20
C ALA A 186 -14.25 16.97 16.35
N LYS A 187 -14.64 16.15 15.36
CA LYS A 187 -15.86 15.34 15.39
C LYS A 187 -15.71 14.01 16.16
N GLY A 188 -14.52 13.72 16.69
CA GLY A 188 -14.23 12.48 17.41
C GLY A 188 -14.37 11.21 16.56
N LEU A 189 -14.28 11.33 15.23
CA LEU A 189 -14.38 10.23 14.27
C LEU A 189 -13.08 9.43 14.17
N TRP A 190 -11.95 10.08 14.47
CA TRP A 190 -10.62 9.49 14.41
C TRP A 190 -9.69 10.09 15.48
N PRO A 191 -8.76 9.31 16.08
CA PRO A 191 -8.46 7.89 15.83
C PRO A 191 -9.53 6.93 16.38
N PRO A 192 -9.55 5.66 15.93
CA PRO A 192 -10.44 4.64 16.47
C PRO A 192 -10.22 4.48 17.96
N LYS A 193 -11.31 4.52 18.74
CA LYS A 193 -11.26 4.36 20.20
C LYS A 193 -11.45 2.88 20.56
N GLY A 194 -10.63 2.40 21.48
CA GLY A 194 -10.71 1.05 22.07
C GLY A 194 -10.41 1.11 23.57
N ARG A 195 -10.79 0.06 24.30
CA ARG A 195 -10.45 -0.05 25.75
C ARG A 195 -8.97 -0.37 25.96
N THR A 196 -8.34 -1.04 24.99
CA THR A 196 -6.96 -1.51 25.07
C THR A 196 -6.12 -0.78 24.03
N GLU A 197 -4.94 -0.29 24.43
CA GLU A 197 -3.96 0.27 23.50
C GLU A 197 -3.38 -0.84 22.62
N THR A 198 -3.56 -0.71 21.30
CA THR A 198 -3.20 -1.73 20.30
C THR A 198 -1.89 -1.41 19.57
N LEU A 199 -1.46 -0.15 19.57
CA LEU A 199 -0.29 0.32 18.82
C LEU A 199 0.96 0.36 19.71
N GLN A 200 2.09 0.00 19.12
CA GLN A 200 3.42 0.11 19.72
C GLN A 200 4.23 1.23 19.08
N LEU A 201 4.27 1.30 17.74
CA LEU A 201 4.95 2.35 16.98
C LEU A 201 4.07 2.83 15.84
N GLN A 202 4.27 4.09 15.44
CA GLN A 202 3.68 4.65 14.23
C GLN A 202 4.71 5.43 13.43
N SER A 203 4.66 5.31 12.12
CA SER A 203 5.32 6.18 11.17
C SER A 203 4.38 6.52 10.02
N ASN A 204 4.70 7.59 9.30
CA ASN A 204 3.99 7.93 8.07
C ASN A 204 4.92 8.63 7.08
N LYS A 205 4.53 8.58 5.81
CA LYS A 205 5.16 9.31 4.72
C LYS A 205 4.09 9.83 3.75
N ILE A 206 4.39 10.94 3.10
CA ILE A 206 3.60 11.43 1.96
C ILE A 206 4.22 10.88 0.70
N VAL A 207 3.38 10.26 -0.13
CA VAL A 207 3.80 9.66 -1.39
C VAL A 207 2.94 10.19 -2.54
N LEU A 208 3.53 10.23 -3.72
CA LEU A 208 2.88 10.63 -4.96
C LEU A 208 2.75 9.41 -5.87
N ALA A 209 1.64 9.34 -6.62
CA ALA A 209 1.45 8.29 -7.61
C ALA A 209 2.30 8.56 -8.85
N ALA A 210 3.06 7.57 -9.31
CA ALA A 210 3.81 7.68 -10.57
C ALA A 210 2.86 7.82 -11.78
N PRO A 211 3.30 8.37 -12.93
CA PRO A 211 2.45 8.59 -14.10
C PRO A 211 1.66 7.38 -14.63
N PHE A 212 2.19 6.18 -14.46
CA PHE A 212 1.57 4.92 -14.89
C PHE A 212 0.86 4.17 -13.76
N SER A 213 0.80 4.75 -12.56
CA SER A 213 0.13 4.14 -11.41
C SER A 213 -1.39 4.08 -11.65
N PRO A 214 -2.05 2.94 -11.35
CA PRO A 214 -3.51 2.82 -11.50
C PRO A 214 -4.35 3.74 -10.61
N VAL A 215 -3.74 4.38 -9.61
CA VAL A 215 -4.41 5.31 -8.69
C VAL A 215 -4.12 6.78 -8.96
N LYS A 216 -3.43 7.09 -10.06
CA LYS A 216 -3.15 8.48 -10.45
C LYS A 216 -4.40 9.26 -10.82
#